data_AF-A0A813EQM0-F1
#
_entry.id   AF-A0A813EQM0-F1
#
_cell.length_a   1.000
_cell.length_b   1.000
_cell.length_c   1.000
_cell.angle_alpha   90.00
_cell.angle_beta   90.00
_cell.angle_gamma   90.00
#
_symmetry.space_group_name_H-M   'P 1'
#
loop_
_entity.id
_entity.type
_entity.pdbx_description
1 polymer ?
#
loop_
_entity_poly.entity_id
_entity_poly.type
_entity_poly.pdbx_seq_one_letter_code
_entity_poly.pdbx_strand_id
1 'polypeptide(L)'
;TVGGAHGLQGELTKGQDKVAFVAAATGSCGATLPDANLAFGSYQQVPWLGKVELTGSQVQKGGRWYICFCSAGYGGCNSFGDFTDTAGILTVLGPSPNSQNAACSAGFACVLTGPGGFSGQGLSSASDNILFTSGSGCGQSDKDCHVAQDSYIVAGTSQVSLTAHDLPTRGTWKICYCTNNYRASDTSTGCSSPLDYTATAGQLTVKPVITTGFTFTQTQYSPFSLAFRAVGLDRTDPPSARLKLVPSSGTC
;
A
#
# COMPACT_ATOMS: atom_id res chain seq x y z
N THR A 1 15.78 11.92 -4.11
CA THR A 1 17.24 11.95 -3.92
C THR A 1 17.55 12.00 -2.45
N VAL A 2 18.30 11.02 -1.92
CA VAL A 2 18.90 11.19 -0.59
C VAL A 2 20.12 12.08 -0.80
N GLY A 3 20.00 13.33 -0.35
CA GLY A 3 21.00 14.38 -0.60
C GLY A 3 20.59 15.41 -1.65
N GLY A 4 19.55 16.21 -1.36
CA GLY A 4 19.11 17.34 -2.20
C GLY A 4 20.17 18.45 -2.31
N ALA A 5 19.84 19.71 -2.00
CA ALA A 5 20.84 20.79 -1.90
C ALA A 5 21.95 20.51 -0.85
N HIS A 6 21.75 19.48 -0.03
CA HIS A 6 22.65 18.97 1.00
C HIS A 6 22.97 17.49 0.70
N GLY A 7 23.75 17.21 -0.34
CA GLY A 7 24.29 15.86 -0.62
C GLY A 7 25.00 15.22 0.59
N LEU A 8 25.41 13.96 0.50
CA LEU A 8 26.41 13.44 1.44
C LEU A 8 27.71 14.21 1.19
N GLN A 9 27.91 15.29 1.94
CA GLN A 9 29.08 16.16 1.84
C GLN A 9 30.22 15.52 2.63
N GLY A 10 31.09 14.81 1.93
CA GLY A 10 32.36 14.31 2.46
C GLY A 10 33.50 14.81 1.59
N GLU A 11 34.60 15.20 2.21
CA GLU A 11 35.75 15.82 1.52
C GLU A 11 36.49 14.84 0.57
N LEU A 12 36.23 13.53 0.67
CA LEU A 12 36.98 12.47 -0.01
C LEU A 12 36.13 11.22 -0.29
N THR A 13 34.91 11.33 -0.84
CA THR A 13 34.19 10.11 -1.25
C THR A 13 34.98 9.40 -2.35
N LYS A 14 35.67 8.30 -2.01
CA LYS A 14 36.29 7.45 -3.01
C LYS A 14 35.14 6.71 -3.67
N GLY A 15 35.17 6.52 -4.99
CA GLY A 15 34.08 5.87 -5.75
C GLY A 15 33.79 4.40 -5.40
N GLN A 16 34.12 3.94 -4.20
CA GLN A 16 33.87 2.61 -3.62
C GLN A 16 33.20 2.70 -2.24
N ASP A 17 33.01 3.91 -1.68
CA ASP A 17 32.27 4.10 -0.43
C ASP A 17 30.81 3.66 -0.62
N LYS A 18 30.19 3.20 0.46
CA LYS A 18 28.81 2.70 0.40
C LYS A 18 27.97 3.25 1.54
N VAL A 19 26.66 3.26 1.32
CA VAL A 19 25.67 3.44 2.38
C VAL A 19 24.75 2.23 2.50
N ALA A 20 24.30 1.99 3.71
CA ALA A 20 23.28 1.02 4.04
C ALA A 20 22.13 1.75 4.76
N PHE A 21 20.92 1.22 4.67
CA PHE A 21 19.78 1.78 5.37
C PHE A 21 19.27 0.80 6.41
N VAL A 22 19.31 1.20 7.68
CA VAL A 22 18.85 0.38 8.80
C VAL A 22 17.57 1.00 9.36
N ALA A 23 16.51 0.20 9.55
CA ALA A 23 15.27 0.71 10.13
C ALA A 23 15.51 1.24 11.54
N ALA A 24 15.19 2.52 11.76
CA ALA A 24 15.45 3.19 13.03
C ALA A 24 14.64 2.61 14.20
N ALA A 25 13.54 1.91 13.90
CA ALA A 25 12.70 1.26 14.89
C ALA A 25 13.30 -0.06 15.42
N THR A 26 14.24 -0.68 14.71
CA THR A 26 14.69 -2.05 15.00
C THR A 26 16.17 -2.18 15.25
N GLY A 27 16.97 -1.12 15.07
CA GLY A 27 18.41 -1.25 15.22
C GLY A 27 19.22 0.00 14.93
N SER A 28 20.53 -0.20 14.79
CA SER A 28 21.53 0.85 14.58
C SER A 28 22.59 0.43 13.57
N CYS A 29 23.35 1.41 13.08
CA CYS A 29 24.51 1.21 12.22
C CYS A 29 25.54 0.28 12.88
N GLY A 30 26.14 -0.63 12.10
CA GLY A 30 27.13 -1.62 12.54
C GLY A 30 26.59 -2.84 13.27
N ALA A 31 25.36 -2.79 13.78
CA ALA A 31 24.78 -3.86 14.62
C ALA A 31 23.60 -4.58 13.96
N THR A 32 22.99 -3.99 12.94
CA THR A 32 21.76 -4.50 12.34
C THR A 32 21.90 -4.56 10.82
N LEU A 33 21.34 -5.61 10.22
CA LEU A 33 21.31 -5.76 8.77
C LEU A 33 20.50 -4.63 8.10
N PRO A 34 20.82 -4.27 6.85
CA PRO A 34 20.03 -3.30 6.11
C PRO A 34 18.57 -3.78 5.94
N ASP A 35 17.61 -2.85 6.01
CA ASP A 35 16.19 -3.17 5.90
C ASP A 35 15.81 -3.50 4.45
N ALA A 36 15.24 -4.69 4.22
CA ALA A 36 14.76 -5.13 2.91
C ALA A 36 13.68 -4.21 2.29
N ASN A 37 12.96 -3.44 3.09
CA ASN A 37 11.93 -2.50 2.60
C ASN A 37 12.50 -1.22 1.99
N LEU A 38 13.82 -0.99 2.12
CA LEU A 38 14.51 0.16 1.55
C LEU A 38 15.76 -0.29 0.79
N ALA A 39 15.87 0.12 -0.47
CA ALA A 39 16.93 -0.30 -1.39
C ALA A 39 17.11 -1.83 -1.48
N PHE A 40 16.04 -2.60 -1.22
CA PHE A 40 16.04 -4.06 -1.16
C PHE A 40 17.06 -4.65 -0.16
N GLY A 41 17.41 -3.91 0.89
CA GLY A 41 18.42 -4.33 1.88
C GLY A 41 19.84 -4.37 1.32
N SER A 42 20.10 -3.71 0.19
CA SER A 42 21.42 -3.71 -0.45
C SER A 42 22.25 -2.48 -0.10
N TYR A 43 23.58 -2.66 -0.08
CA TYR A 43 24.53 -1.56 0.09
C TYR A 43 24.60 -0.73 -1.18
N GLN A 44 24.29 0.56 -1.10
CA GLN A 44 24.34 1.48 -2.23
C GLN A 44 25.71 2.12 -2.36
N GLN A 45 26.33 2.01 -3.53
CA GLN A 45 27.59 2.69 -3.81
C GLN A 45 27.37 4.20 -3.87
N VAL A 46 28.26 4.95 -3.23
CA VAL A 46 28.30 6.41 -3.30
C VAL A 46 29.16 6.79 -4.51
N PRO A 47 28.56 7.33 -5.59
CA PRO A 47 29.31 7.78 -6.76
C PRO A 47 30.15 9.01 -6.42
N TRP A 48 31.07 9.37 -7.32
CA TRP A 48 31.96 10.54 -7.21
C TRP A 48 31.24 11.90 -7.00
N LEU A 49 29.92 11.96 -7.23
CA LEU A 49 29.09 13.15 -7.00
C LEU A 49 28.38 13.16 -5.63
N GLY A 50 28.66 12.20 -4.75
CA GLY A 50 28.15 12.17 -3.36
C GLY A 50 26.63 11.98 -3.25
N LYS A 51 25.99 11.43 -4.29
CA LYS A 51 24.53 11.27 -4.36
C LYS A 51 24.15 9.81 -4.59
N VAL A 52 23.28 9.31 -3.73
CA VAL A 52 22.62 8.02 -3.90
C VAL A 52 21.20 8.26 -4.38
N GLU A 53 20.88 7.72 -5.54
CA GLU A 53 19.54 7.77 -6.11
C GLU A 53 18.83 6.45 -5.87
N LEU A 54 17.68 6.54 -5.21
CA LEU A 54 16.75 5.43 -5.03
C LEU A 54 15.56 5.66 -5.95
N THR A 55 15.16 4.62 -6.66
CA THR A 55 13.93 4.61 -7.45
C THR A 55 12.71 4.39 -6.54
N GLY A 56 11.50 4.67 -7.04
CA GLY A 56 10.26 4.46 -6.27
C GLY A 56 10.08 3.01 -5.82
N SER A 57 10.49 2.02 -6.63
CA SER A 57 10.38 0.59 -6.25
C SER A 57 11.34 0.18 -5.13
N GLN A 58 12.43 0.94 -4.94
CA GLN A 58 13.37 0.76 -3.84
C GLN A 58 12.85 1.35 -2.53
N VAL A 59 11.71 2.05 -2.53
CA VAL A 59 11.12 2.69 -1.35
C VAL A 59 9.71 2.13 -1.14
N GLN A 60 9.64 0.99 -0.44
CA GLN A 60 8.41 0.17 -0.44
C GLN A 60 7.34 0.63 0.55
N LYS A 61 7.71 1.39 1.59
CA LYS A 61 6.81 1.87 2.64
C LYS A 61 7.33 3.17 3.26
N GLY A 62 6.47 3.86 4.00
CA GLY A 62 6.86 4.96 4.87
C GLY A 62 7.60 4.47 6.13
N GLY A 63 8.47 5.33 6.68
CA GLY A 63 9.24 5.01 7.89
C GLY A 63 10.45 5.91 8.09
N ARG A 64 11.31 5.51 9.03
CA ARG A 64 12.57 6.18 9.33
C ARG A 64 13.72 5.18 9.30
N TRP A 65 14.80 5.54 8.62
CA TRP A 65 16.00 4.73 8.51
C TRP A 65 17.23 5.53 8.88
N TYR A 66 18.15 4.91 9.61
CA TYR A 66 19.52 5.39 9.71
C TYR A 66 20.23 5.18 8.38
N ILE A 67 20.93 6.22 7.93
CA ILE A 67 21.86 6.15 6.80
C ILE A 67 23.20 5.77 7.39
N CYS A 68 23.57 4.51 7.26
CA CYS A 68 24.82 3.98 7.77
C CYS A 68 25.88 4.06 6.66
N PHE A 69 27.06 4.57 6.97
CA PHE A 69 28.12 4.83 6.02
C PHE A 69 29.31 3.90 6.26
N CYS A 70 29.96 3.49 5.17
CA CYS A 70 31.24 2.80 5.19
C CYS A 70 32.16 3.43 4.17
N SER A 71 33.40 3.73 4.58
CA SER A 71 34.46 4.13 3.66
C SER A 71 35.29 2.93 3.25
N ALA A 72 35.46 2.74 1.94
CA ALA A 72 36.22 1.63 1.38
C ALA A 72 37.72 1.66 1.76
N GLY A 73 38.21 2.80 2.27
CA GLY A 73 39.59 2.96 2.73
C GLY A 73 39.93 2.29 4.07
N TYR A 74 38.94 1.84 4.87
CA TYR A 74 39.13 1.49 6.28
C TYR A 74 38.57 0.11 6.72
N GLY A 75 38.46 -0.88 5.81
CA GLY A 75 38.03 -2.23 6.22
C GLY A 75 37.23 -3.03 5.19
N GLY A 76 36.99 -2.46 4.00
CA GLY A 76 36.03 -3.01 3.04
C GLY A 76 34.60 -2.62 3.41
N CYS A 77 33.69 -2.60 2.44
CA CYS A 77 32.27 -2.28 2.62
C CYS A 77 31.41 -3.44 2.12
N ASN A 78 31.56 -4.59 2.78
CA ASN A 78 31.01 -5.87 2.33
C ASN A 78 30.18 -6.56 3.41
N SER A 79 30.31 -6.16 4.68
CA SER A 79 29.56 -6.67 5.82
C SER A 79 28.80 -5.53 6.51
N PHE A 80 27.68 -5.83 7.16
CA PHE A 80 26.91 -4.79 7.86
C PHE A 80 27.69 -4.21 9.05
N GLY A 81 28.63 -4.98 9.62
CA GLY A 81 29.54 -4.55 10.67
C GLY A 81 30.51 -3.46 10.22
N ASP A 82 30.70 -3.28 8.91
CA ASP A 82 31.57 -2.24 8.35
C ASP A 82 30.90 -0.85 8.38
N PHE A 83 29.57 -0.81 8.50
CA PHE A 83 28.77 0.42 8.42
C PHE A 83 28.45 0.96 9.81
N THR A 84 29.47 1.28 10.62
CA THR A 84 29.29 1.73 12.01
C THR A 84 28.88 3.19 12.13
N ASP A 85 29.23 4.02 11.14
CA ASP A 85 28.97 5.46 11.17
C ASP A 85 27.54 5.79 10.75
N THR A 86 26.83 6.57 11.56
CA THR A 86 25.51 7.12 11.19
C THR A 86 25.69 8.47 10.49
N ALA A 87 25.56 8.49 9.18
CA ALA A 87 25.66 9.71 8.36
C ALA A 87 24.39 10.58 8.41
N GLY A 88 23.25 10.01 8.83
CA GLY A 88 22.00 10.76 8.97
C GLY A 88 20.78 9.88 9.16
N ILE A 89 19.60 10.51 9.04
CA ILE A 89 18.30 9.83 9.12
C ILE A 89 17.50 10.17 7.85
N LEU A 90 17.07 9.13 7.14
CA LEU A 90 16.09 9.24 6.07
C LEU A 90 14.69 9.07 6.66
N THR A 91 13.79 10.01 6.39
CA THR A 91 12.36 9.86 6.66
C THR A 91 11.62 9.75 5.34
N VAL A 92 10.92 8.64 5.12
CA VAL A 92 10.03 8.45 3.98
C VAL A 92 8.60 8.62 4.47
N LEU A 93 7.88 9.55 3.87
CA LEU A 93 6.47 9.77 4.16
C LEU A 93 5.62 8.74 3.41
N GLY A 94 4.54 8.28 4.04
CA GLY A 94 3.55 7.44 3.41
C GLY A 94 3.16 6.18 4.19
N PRO A 95 2.38 5.28 3.57
CA PRO A 95 1.79 4.10 4.18
C PRO A 95 2.83 3.16 4.82
N SER A 96 2.55 2.66 6.02
CA SER A 96 3.40 1.67 6.69
C SER A 96 2.57 0.82 7.66
N PRO A 97 2.49 -0.52 7.47
CA PRO A 97 3.14 -1.30 6.42
C PRO A 97 2.51 -1.06 5.03
N ASN A 98 3.13 -1.56 3.95
CA ASN A 98 2.58 -1.54 2.59
C ASN A 98 1.57 -2.67 2.31
N SER A 99 1.07 -3.29 3.38
CA SER A 99 0.12 -4.41 3.39
C SER A 99 -1.16 -4.04 4.15
N GLN A 100 -1.69 -2.84 3.92
CA GLN A 100 -2.92 -2.31 4.54
C GLN A 100 -4.17 -2.92 3.89
N ASN A 101 -4.20 -4.25 3.85
CA ASN A 101 -5.25 -5.00 3.19
C ASN A 101 -6.56 -4.87 3.96
N ALA A 102 -7.67 -4.80 3.23
CA ALA A 102 -9.01 -4.72 3.79
C ALA A 102 -9.95 -5.70 3.08
N ALA A 103 -10.84 -6.33 3.85
CA ALA A 103 -11.90 -7.17 3.32
C ALA A 103 -13.25 -6.57 3.69
N CYS A 104 -14.05 -6.25 2.68
CA CYS A 104 -15.36 -5.63 2.82
C CYS A 104 -16.44 -6.50 2.19
N SER A 105 -17.69 -6.15 2.47
CA SER A 105 -18.87 -6.81 1.95
C SER A 105 -19.63 -5.88 1.02
N ALA A 106 -19.97 -6.34 -0.19
CA ALA A 106 -20.67 -5.53 -1.16
C ALA A 106 -22.02 -5.04 -0.60
N GLY A 107 -22.29 -3.74 -0.74
CA GLY A 107 -23.50 -3.08 -0.24
C GLY A 107 -23.54 -2.81 1.27
N PHE A 108 -22.42 -2.94 1.99
CA PHE A 108 -22.31 -2.58 3.39
C PHE A 108 -21.22 -1.53 3.58
N ALA A 109 -21.42 -0.62 4.54
CA ALA A 109 -20.36 0.31 4.92
C ALA A 109 -19.15 -0.48 5.43
N CYS A 110 -17.96 -0.02 5.07
CA CYS A 110 -16.71 -0.66 5.43
C CYS A 110 -15.70 0.39 5.85
N VAL A 111 -14.94 0.06 6.87
CA VAL A 111 -13.80 0.87 7.30
C VAL A 111 -12.55 0.14 6.86
N LEU A 112 -11.75 0.78 6.01
CA LEU A 112 -10.45 0.25 5.66
C LEU A 112 -9.55 0.36 6.89
N THR A 113 -8.75 -0.69 7.10
CA THR A 113 -7.65 -0.78 8.07
C THR A 113 -8.02 -0.78 9.56
N GLY A 114 -8.64 -1.88 10.02
CA GLY A 114 -8.63 -2.34 11.41
C GLY A 114 -9.02 -1.34 12.52
N PRO A 115 -8.76 -1.68 13.80
CA PRO A 115 -9.05 -0.79 14.94
C PRO A 115 -8.19 0.48 15.00
N GLY A 116 -7.18 0.64 14.12
CA GLY A 116 -6.18 1.72 14.17
C GLY A 116 -6.13 2.64 12.96
N GLY A 117 -6.88 2.36 11.88
CA GLY A 117 -6.91 3.21 10.69
C GLY A 117 -5.79 3.03 9.69
N PHE A 118 -5.83 3.88 8.66
CA PHE A 118 -4.83 3.91 7.61
C PHE A 118 -3.56 4.49 8.24
N SER A 119 -2.51 3.67 8.30
CA SER A 119 -1.34 3.91 9.12
C SER A 119 -0.11 4.19 8.27
N GLY A 120 0.83 4.98 8.79
CA GLY A 120 2.00 5.38 8.03
C GLY A 120 2.81 6.48 8.69
N GLN A 121 3.91 6.83 8.04
CA GLN A 121 4.83 7.85 8.49
C GLN A 121 4.40 9.22 7.93
N GLY A 122 4.08 10.15 8.82
CA GLY A 122 3.76 11.54 8.45
C GLY A 122 2.55 11.68 7.54
N LEU A 123 1.54 10.83 7.72
CA LEU A 123 0.28 10.94 6.98
C LEU A 123 -0.46 12.23 7.37
N SER A 124 -1.06 12.88 6.38
CA SER A 124 -1.80 14.13 6.54
C SER A 124 -3.24 13.97 6.10
N SER A 125 -4.18 14.15 7.04
CA SER A 125 -5.63 14.07 6.80
C SER A 125 -6.18 15.15 5.87
N ALA A 126 -5.38 16.13 5.49
CA ALA A 126 -5.81 17.23 4.61
C ALA A 126 -5.27 17.08 3.18
N SER A 127 -4.26 16.23 2.98
CA SER A 127 -3.42 16.34 1.78
C SER A 127 -2.90 15.02 1.24
N ASP A 128 -3.16 13.91 1.92
CA ASP A 128 -2.83 12.60 1.39
C ASP A 128 -4.10 11.95 0.88
N ASN A 129 -3.99 11.23 -0.22
CA ASN A 129 -5.13 10.58 -0.87
C ASN A 129 -4.78 9.14 -1.22
N ILE A 130 -5.81 8.31 -1.32
CA ILE A 130 -5.74 7.01 -1.96
C ILE A 130 -6.72 6.92 -3.14
N LEU A 131 -6.42 6.01 -4.04
CA LEU A 131 -7.36 5.51 -5.05
C LEU A 131 -7.39 3.98 -5.04
N PHE A 132 -8.45 3.41 -5.61
CA PHE A 132 -8.60 1.99 -5.85
C PHE A 132 -8.53 1.71 -7.33
N THR A 133 -7.66 0.79 -7.75
CA THR A 133 -7.54 0.41 -9.16
C THR A 133 -7.46 -1.11 -9.33
N SER A 134 -8.14 -1.62 -10.36
CA SER A 134 -8.05 -3.02 -10.80
C SER A 134 -7.05 -3.22 -11.94
N GLY A 135 -6.41 -2.14 -12.43
CA GLY A 135 -5.54 -2.16 -13.59
C GLY A 135 -4.08 -2.60 -13.32
N SER A 136 -3.19 -2.16 -14.22
CA SER A 136 -1.76 -2.51 -14.22
C SER A 136 -1.06 -2.17 -12.89
N GLY A 137 -1.48 -1.11 -12.21
CA GLY A 137 -1.06 -0.82 -10.84
C GLY A 137 -0.96 0.67 -10.52
N CYS A 138 -0.37 0.93 -9.36
CA CYS A 138 -0.12 2.26 -8.84
C CYS A 138 0.84 3.04 -9.75
N GLY A 139 0.52 4.31 -10.02
CA GLY A 139 1.26 5.18 -10.93
C GLY A 139 1.00 4.91 -12.40
N GLN A 140 0.05 4.04 -12.77
CA GLN A 140 -0.21 3.62 -14.15
C GLN A 140 -1.70 3.61 -14.48
N SER A 141 -2.51 3.03 -13.60
CA SER A 141 -3.96 2.93 -13.79
C SER A 141 -4.68 3.95 -12.94
N ASP A 142 -5.74 4.53 -13.51
CA ASP A 142 -6.63 5.42 -12.76
C ASP A 142 -7.55 4.63 -11.82
N LYS A 143 -8.26 5.38 -10.97
CA LYS A 143 -9.36 4.88 -10.16
C LYS A 143 -10.37 4.07 -11.00
N ASP A 144 -10.89 3.01 -10.39
CA ASP A 144 -11.87 2.11 -11.02
C ASP A 144 -13.30 2.56 -10.68
N CYS A 145 -14.12 2.75 -11.71
CA CYS A 145 -15.49 3.23 -11.57
C CYS A 145 -16.44 2.26 -10.84
N HIS A 146 -16.04 1.01 -10.62
CA HIS A 146 -16.83 0.01 -9.89
C HIS A 146 -16.62 0.06 -8.36
N VAL A 147 -15.78 0.96 -7.86
CA VAL A 147 -15.49 1.11 -6.43
C VAL A 147 -15.31 2.59 -6.08
N ALA A 148 -15.68 2.96 -4.85
CA ALA A 148 -15.48 4.29 -4.29
C ALA A 148 -16.01 5.44 -5.18
N GLN A 149 -17.07 5.17 -5.96
CA GLN A 149 -17.72 6.14 -6.85
C GLN A 149 -16.74 6.89 -7.75
N ASP A 150 -15.72 6.21 -8.28
CA ASP A 150 -14.72 6.83 -9.14
C ASP A 150 -14.11 8.10 -8.49
N SER A 151 -13.76 8.03 -7.20
CA SER A 151 -13.25 9.16 -6.43
C SER A 151 -11.89 8.90 -5.80
N TYR A 152 -11.10 9.96 -5.67
CA TYR A 152 -9.94 9.98 -4.77
C TYR A 152 -10.43 10.13 -3.33
N ILE A 153 -9.94 9.29 -2.43
CA ILE A 153 -10.37 9.25 -1.04
C ILE A 153 -9.27 9.82 -0.17
N VAL A 154 -9.62 10.77 0.70
CA VAL A 154 -8.66 11.36 1.64
C VAL A 154 -8.12 10.28 2.57
N ALA A 155 -6.80 10.18 2.60
CA ALA A 155 -6.02 9.32 3.45
C ALA A 155 -5.38 10.18 4.55
N GLY A 156 -5.30 9.69 5.77
CA GLY A 156 -4.66 10.43 6.87
C GLY A 156 -5.60 10.84 7.99
N THR A 157 -6.91 10.63 7.84
CA THR A 157 -7.75 10.34 9.01
C THR A 157 -7.38 8.95 9.52
N SER A 158 -7.42 8.71 10.83
CA SER A 158 -7.25 7.39 11.45
C SER A 158 -8.35 6.38 11.05
N GLN A 159 -9.09 6.65 9.99
CA GLN A 159 -10.14 5.82 9.45
C GLN A 159 -10.45 6.26 8.02
N VAL A 160 -10.28 5.36 7.05
CA VAL A 160 -10.83 5.57 5.70
C VAL A 160 -12.13 4.80 5.62
N SER A 161 -13.25 5.53 5.49
CA SER A 161 -14.59 4.96 5.49
C SER A 161 -15.17 4.91 4.09
N LEU A 162 -15.62 3.73 3.68
CA LEU A 162 -16.39 3.48 2.47
C LEU A 162 -17.85 3.23 2.86
N THR A 163 -18.76 3.89 2.17
CA THR A 163 -20.20 3.67 2.32
C THR A 163 -20.65 2.40 1.58
N ALA A 164 -21.89 1.99 1.82
CA ALA A 164 -22.50 0.92 1.05
C ALA A 164 -22.55 1.22 -0.47
N HIS A 165 -22.62 2.49 -0.85
CA HIS A 165 -22.68 2.92 -2.25
C HIS A 165 -21.31 2.85 -2.93
N ASP A 166 -20.23 2.99 -2.16
CA ASP A 166 -18.85 2.85 -2.63
C ASP A 166 -18.49 1.41 -2.97
N LEU A 167 -19.25 0.43 -2.49
CA LEU A 167 -18.99 -1.00 -2.65
C LEU A 167 -20.13 -1.72 -3.41
N PRO A 168 -20.45 -1.31 -4.65
CA PRO A 168 -21.60 -1.86 -5.38
C PRO A 168 -21.36 -3.28 -5.88
N THR A 169 -20.10 -3.64 -6.15
CA THR A 169 -19.70 -4.92 -6.74
C THR A 169 -18.66 -5.66 -5.90
N ARG A 170 -18.51 -6.97 -6.15
CA ARG A 170 -17.34 -7.71 -5.67
C ARG A 170 -16.12 -7.37 -6.51
N GLY A 171 -14.95 -7.56 -5.95
CA GLY A 171 -13.70 -7.39 -6.70
C GLY A 171 -12.49 -7.36 -5.80
N THR A 172 -11.34 -7.19 -6.41
CA THR A 172 -10.09 -6.91 -5.72
C THR A 172 -9.41 -5.74 -6.39
N TRP A 173 -9.08 -4.72 -5.61
CA TRP A 173 -8.44 -3.49 -6.06
C TRP A 173 -7.15 -3.25 -5.29
N LYS A 174 -6.14 -2.77 -5.99
CA LYS A 174 -4.93 -2.23 -5.36
C LYS A 174 -5.28 -0.88 -4.74
N ILE A 175 -4.76 -0.64 -3.54
CA ILE A 175 -4.83 0.65 -2.86
C ILE A 175 -3.55 1.40 -3.21
N CYS A 176 -3.68 2.48 -3.97
CA CYS A 176 -2.57 3.32 -4.37
C CYS A 176 -2.60 4.64 -3.60
N TYR A 177 -1.45 5.10 -3.14
CA TYR A 177 -1.30 6.26 -2.26
C TYR A 177 -0.55 7.39 -2.95
N CYS A 178 -1.00 8.61 -2.67
CA CYS A 178 -0.34 9.84 -3.02
C CYS A 178 -0.27 10.77 -1.81
N THR A 179 0.80 11.56 -1.73
CA THR A 179 0.92 12.71 -0.84
C THR A 179 1.00 13.99 -1.66
N ASN A 180 0.32 15.07 -1.27
CA ASN A 180 0.32 16.33 -2.03
C ASN A 180 1.71 16.97 -2.19
N ASN A 181 2.71 16.52 -1.43
CA ASN A 181 4.10 16.93 -1.59
C ASN A 181 4.81 16.22 -2.76
N TYR A 182 4.18 15.20 -3.36
CA TYR A 182 4.69 14.47 -4.51
C TYR A 182 3.96 14.89 -5.79
N ARG A 183 4.74 15.28 -6.79
CA ARG A 183 4.26 15.62 -8.14
C ARG A 183 5.06 14.80 -9.13
N ALA A 184 4.38 13.92 -9.86
CA ALA A 184 5.02 13.10 -10.89
C ALA A 184 5.36 13.90 -12.17
N SER A 185 4.78 15.09 -12.32
CA SER A 185 4.94 15.99 -13.46
C SER A 185 4.79 17.45 -13.01
N ASP A 186 5.44 18.38 -13.71
CA ASP A 186 5.30 19.84 -13.52
C ASP A 186 3.86 20.34 -13.72
N THR A 187 3.03 19.54 -14.40
CA THR A 187 1.60 19.80 -14.63
C THR A 187 0.69 19.23 -13.55
N SER A 188 1.20 18.40 -12.63
CA SER A 188 0.41 17.88 -11.51
C SER A 188 0.38 18.90 -10.36
N THR A 189 -0.80 19.09 -9.77
CA THR A 189 -0.95 19.88 -8.53
C THR A 189 -0.82 19.04 -7.26
N GLY A 190 -0.37 17.79 -7.38
CA GLY A 190 -0.30 16.81 -6.29
C GLY A 190 -1.61 16.05 -6.18
N CYS A 191 -1.53 14.73 -6.26
CA CYS A 191 -2.67 13.81 -6.12
C CYS A 191 -3.85 14.09 -7.08
N SER A 192 -3.57 14.69 -8.23
CA SER A 192 -4.57 15.08 -9.24
C SER A 192 -4.57 14.16 -10.46
N SER A 193 -3.55 13.31 -10.61
CA SER A 193 -3.39 12.38 -11.73
C SER A 193 -3.03 10.98 -11.22
N PRO A 194 -3.43 9.90 -11.91
CA PRO A 194 -3.01 8.54 -11.57
C PRO A 194 -1.50 8.35 -11.46
N LEU A 195 -0.72 9.15 -12.18
CA LEU A 195 0.75 9.13 -12.13
C LEU A 195 1.30 9.54 -10.76
N ASP A 196 0.56 10.31 -9.96
CA ASP A 196 0.99 10.73 -8.62
C ASP A 196 0.85 9.60 -7.59
N TYR A 197 0.01 8.61 -7.85
CA TYR A 197 -0.31 7.51 -6.92
C TYR A 197 0.64 6.34 -7.09
N THR A 198 1.94 6.55 -6.89
CA THR A 198 2.99 5.56 -7.18
C THR A 198 3.20 4.52 -6.09
N ALA A 199 2.81 4.83 -4.84
CA ALA A 199 3.03 3.93 -3.71
C ALA A 199 1.88 2.92 -3.56
N THR A 200 2.21 1.63 -3.44
CA THR A 200 1.22 0.60 -3.12
C THR A 200 1.04 0.53 -1.60
N ALA A 201 -0.19 0.73 -1.13
CA ALA A 201 -0.51 0.70 0.29
C ALA A 201 -1.08 -0.66 0.75
N GLY A 202 -1.72 -1.41 -0.15
CA GLY A 202 -2.37 -2.68 0.15
C GLY A 202 -3.40 -3.07 -0.91
N GLN A 203 -4.34 -3.94 -0.53
CA GLN A 203 -5.43 -4.39 -1.39
C GLN A 203 -6.79 -4.34 -0.67
N LEU A 204 -7.81 -3.88 -1.39
CA LEU A 204 -9.21 -3.97 -0.99
C LEU A 204 -9.84 -5.17 -1.69
N THR A 205 -10.37 -6.12 -0.92
CA THR A 205 -11.19 -7.23 -1.43
C THR A 205 -12.63 -7.04 -1.00
N VAL A 206 -13.55 -6.91 -1.94
CA VAL A 206 -14.98 -6.87 -1.65
C VAL A 206 -15.59 -8.22 -1.99
N LYS A 207 -16.15 -8.88 -0.97
CA LYS A 207 -16.85 -10.15 -1.12
C LYS A 207 -18.33 -9.89 -1.42
N PRO A 208 -18.98 -10.71 -2.27
CA PRO A 208 -20.42 -10.64 -2.44
C PRO A 208 -21.12 -10.98 -1.12
N VAL A 209 -22.33 -10.46 -0.93
CA VAL A 209 -23.20 -10.86 0.18
C VAL A 209 -24.47 -11.47 -0.39
N ILE A 210 -24.84 -12.63 0.15
CA ILE A 210 -26.14 -13.25 -0.06
C ILE A 210 -26.83 -13.28 1.29
N THR A 211 -27.99 -12.61 1.39
CA THR A 211 -28.82 -12.65 2.59
C THR A 211 -30.11 -13.40 2.27
N THR A 212 -30.31 -14.52 2.96
CA THR A 212 -31.61 -15.19 3.05
C THR A 212 -32.24 -14.70 4.36
N GLY A 213 -33.07 -13.67 4.29
CA GLY A 213 -33.69 -13.08 5.47
C GLY A 213 -34.74 -13.96 6.17
N PHE A 214 -34.86 -15.24 5.78
CA PHE A 214 -36.00 -16.08 6.14
C PHE A 214 -35.60 -17.54 6.36
N THR A 215 -36.17 -18.15 7.40
CA THR A 215 -36.32 -19.60 7.50
C THR A 215 -37.52 -19.99 6.64
N PHE A 216 -37.30 -20.80 5.60
CA PHE A 216 -38.37 -21.26 4.72
C PHE A 216 -38.97 -22.55 5.29
N THR A 217 -40.24 -22.52 5.67
CA THR A 217 -41.01 -23.73 6.03
C THR A 217 -41.92 -24.06 4.86
N GLN A 218 -41.87 -25.32 4.38
CA GLN A 218 -42.77 -25.78 3.34
C GLN A 218 -43.36 -27.15 3.65
N THR A 219 -44.58 -27.36 3.15
CA THR A 219 -45.29 -28.62 3.12
C THR A 219 -44.76 -29.47 1.97
N GLN A 220 -44.62 -30.77 2.22
CA GLN A 220 -44.19 -31.73 1.22
C GLN A 220 -45.05 -31.64 -0.05
N TYR A 221 -44.41 -31.72 -1.23
CA TYR A 221 -45.03 -31.66 -2.56
C TYR A 221 -45.69 -30.32 -2.95
N SER A 222 -45.59 -29.27 -2.12
CA SER A 222 -46.06 -27.94 -2.48
C SER A 222 -44.97 -27.16 -3.25
N PRO A 223 -45.29 -26.49 -4.37
CA PRO A 223 -44.35 -25.61 -5.05
C PRO A 223 -43.98 -24.43 -4.14
N PHE A 224 -42.74 -23.96 -4.22
CA PHE A 224 -42.31 -22.76 -3.51
C PHE A 224 -41.35 -21.92 -4.34
N SER A 225 -41.25 -20.65 -3.98
CA SER A 225 -40.30 -19.72 -4.57
C SER A 225 -39.30 -19.28 -3.51
N LEU A 226 -38.01 -19.43 -3.81
CA LEU A 226 -36.94 -18.94 -2.96
C LEU A 226 -36.57 -17.53 -3.41
N ALA A 227 -36.92 -16.53 -2.61
CA ALA A 227 -36.45 -15.16 -2.82
C ALA A 227 -35.18 -14.93 -1.98
N PHE A 228 -34.11 -14.49 -2.63
CA PHE A 228 -32.87 -14.06 -1.96
C PHE A 228 -32.45 -12.70 -2.50
N ARG A 229 -31.80 -11.92 -1.65
CA ARG A 229 -31.13 -10.69 -2.07
C ARG A 229 -29.64 -10.94 -2.11
N ALA A 230 -29.05 -10.70 -3.28
CA ALA A 230 -27.61 -10.78 -3.46
C ALA A 230 -27.07 -9.42 -3.92
N VAL A 231 -25.97 -8.99 -3.31
CA VAL A 231 -25.25 -7.76 -3.69
C VAL A 231 -23.82 -8.14 -4.06
N GLY A 232 -23.32 -7.50 -5.12
CA GLY A 232 -21.97 -7.74 -5.64
C GLY A 232 -21.76 -9.07 -6.35
N LEU A 233 -22.81 -9.71 -6.87
CA LEU A 233 -22.64 -10.80 -7.82
C LEU A 233 -22.27 -10.24 -9.20
N ASP A 234 -21.39 -10.92 -9.93
CA ASP A 234 -21.16 -10.62 -11.35
C ASP A 234 -22.46 -10.75 -12.12
N ARG A 235 -22.69 -9.78 -12.99
CA ARG A 235 -23.66 -9.89 -14.07
C ARG A 235 -22.96 -10.27 -15.38
N THR A 236 -21.95 -11.13 -15.31
CA THR A 236 -21.38 -11.74 -16.52
C THR A 236 -22.51 -12.47 -17.25
N ASP A 237 -22.50 -12.40 -18.57
CA ASP A 237 -23.39 -13.20 -19.40
C ASP A 237 -22.59 -14.38 -20.00
N PRO A 238 -22.90 -15.64 -19.63
CA PRO A 238 -23.95 -16.06 -18.71
C PRO A 238 -23.57 -15.88 -17.22
N PRO A 239 -24.56 -15.69 -16.33
CA PRO A 239 -24.30 -15.57 -14.90
C PRO A 239 -23.74 -16.89 -14.37
N SER A 240 -22.54 -16.84 -13.80
CA SER A 240 -21.82 -18.02 -13.29
C SER A 240 -22.15 -18.38 -11.84
N ALA A 241 -22.98 -17.59 -11.16
CA ALA A 241 -23.36 -17.85 -9.78
C ALA A 241 -24.31 -19.06 -9.70
N ARG A 242 -23.99 -20.02 -8.83
CA ARG A 242 -24.84 -21.19 -8.56
C ARG A 242 -25.24 -21.19 -7.09
N LEU A 243 -26.52 -21.44 -6.84
CA LEU A 243 -27.05 -21.69 -5.50
C LEU A 243 -27.11 -23.20 -5.28
N LYS A 244 -26.53 -23.69 -4.17
CA LYS A 244 -26.64 -25.08 -3.74
C LYS A 244 -27.42 -25.13 -2.43
N LEU A 245 -28.48 -25.94 -2.40
CA LEU A 245 -29.14 -26.32 -1.16
C LEU A 245 -28.35 -27.49 -0.56
N VAL A 246 -28.00 -27.38 0.72
CA VAL A 246 -27.32 -28.42 1.48
C VAL A 246 -28.19 -28.81 2.68
N PRO A 247 -28.28 -30.12 2.99
CA PRO A 247 -29.01 -30.57 4.17
C PRO A 247 -28.37 -30.01 5.45
N SER A 248 -29.15 -29.85 6.52
CA SER A 248 -28.66 -29.31 7.80
C SER A 248 -27.54 -30.13 8.45
N SER A 249 -27.41 -31.41 8.05
CA SER A 249 -26.33 -32.31 8.45
C SER A 249 -25.11 -32.28 7.51
N GLY A 250 -25.14 -31.50 6.42
CA GLY A 250 -24.06 -31.38 5.46
C GLY A 250 -23.13 -30.21 5.80
N THR A 251 -21.84 -30.38 5.55
CA THR A 251 -20.86 -29.28 5.54
C THR A 251 -20.83 -28.61 4.16
N CYS A 252 -20.78 -27.28 4.13
CA CYS A 252 -20.51 -26.50 2.92
C CYS A 252 -19.08 -26.67 2.44
#